data_AF-A0A522PRW6-F1
#
_entry.id   AF-A0A522PRW6-F1
#
_cell.length_a   1.000
_cell.length_b   1.000
_cell.length_c   1.000
_cell.angle_alpha   90.00
_cell.angle_beta   90.00
_cell.angle_gamma   90.00
#
_symmetry.space_group_name_H-M   'P 1'
#
loop_
_entity.id
_entity.type
_entity.pdbx_description
1 polymer ?
#
loop_
_entity_poly.entity_id
_entity_poly.type
_entity_poly.pdbx_seq_one_letter_code
_entity_poly.pdbx_strand_id
1 'polypeptide(L)'
;MFGRMSATILTRLDAGKDLETAVAELLAIGDYPQIARWIQFPTGVALFLVVPGDPESGAIYVYDRREGVWYWVDFDDQKYSGYSLADLDVLLEECHFLRLVENPRLLRDREWFVTPGRTPVSQQVGASC
;
A
#
# COMPACT_ATOMS: atom_id res chain seq x y z
N MET A 1 13.72 -6.90 6.29
CA MET A 1 14.05 -6.57 4.89
C MET A 1 12.93 -7.12 4.05
N PHE A 2 12.34 -6.31 3.18
CA PHE A 2 11.14 -6.66 2.42
C PHE A 2 11.28 -8.00 1.68
N GLY A 3 10.15 -8.69 1.50
CA GLY A 3 10.10 -10.00 0.88
C GLY A 3 8.76 -10.24 0.19
N ARG A 4 8.06 -11.28 0.64
CA ARG A 4 6.72 -11.60 0.15
C ARG A 4 5.76 -10.49 0.59
N MET A 5 5.06 -9.89 -0.35
CA MET A 5 4.17 -8.77 -0.16
C MET A 5 2.73 -9.25 -0.33
N SER A 6 1.88 -8.86 0.62
CA SER A 6 0.43 -9.03 0.52
C SER A 6 -0.25 -7.67 0.30
N ALA A 7 -1.31 -7.67 -0.49
CA ALA A 7 -2.16 -6.51 -0.71
C ALA A 7 -3.60 -6.90 -0.39
N THR A 8 -4.02 -6.65 0.85
CA THR A 8 -5.34 -7.04 1.34
C THR A 8 -6.33 -5.91 1.10
N ILE A 9 -7.50 -6.23 0.55
CA ILE A 9 -8.55 -5.23 0.39
C ILE A 9 -9.05 -4.83 1.77
N LEU A 10 -8.83 -3.56 2.13
CA LEU A 10 -9.31 -2.99 3.39
C LEU A 10 -10.77 -2.57 3.25
N THR A 11 -11.08 -1.79 2.21
CA THR A 11 -12.43 -1.32 1.93
C THR A 11 -12.62 -1.05 0.44
N ARG A 12 -13.88 -1.13 -0.01
CA ARG A 12 -14.32 -0.73 -1.33
C ARG A 12 -15.22 0.49 -1.20
N LEU A 13 -14.92 1.49 -2.01
CA LEU A 13 -15.63 2.74 -2.16
C LEU A 13 -16.30 2.78 -3.53
N ASP A 14 -17.34 3.58 -3.68
CA ASP A 14 -17.94 3.81 -5.00
C ASP A 14 -16.88 4.42 -5.94
N ALA A 15 -16.66 3.75 -7.07
CA ALA A 15 -15.71 4.23 -8.08
C ALA A 15 -16.13 5.63 -8.56
N GLY A 16 -15.19 6.58 -8.52
CA GLY A 16 -15.45 7.99 -8.87
C GLY A 16 -15.73 8.92 -7.69
N LYS A 17 -15.75 8.43 -6.44
CA LYS A 17 -15.63 9.32 -5.27
C LYS A 17 -14.37 10.19 -5.38
N ASP A 18 -14.48 11.43 -4.92
CA ASP A 18 -13.33 12.32 -4.83
C ASP A 18 -12.30 11.75 -3.84
N LEU A 19 -11.03 12.14 -4.04
CA LEU A 19 -9.94 11.59 -3.26
C LEU A 19 -10.01 11.98 -1.78
N GLU A 20 -10.49 13.18 -1.46
CA GLU A 20 -10.53 13.66 -0.08
C GLU A 20 -11.50 12.82 0.74
N THR A 21 -12.68 12.53 0.19
CA THR A 21 -13.65 11.60 0.78
C THR A 21 -13.04 10.21 0.95
N ALA A 22 -12.36 9.68 -0.06
CA ALA A 22 -11.73 8.37 0.01
C ALA A 22 -10.64 8.28 1.10
N VAL A 23 -9.85 9.35 1.29
CA VAL A 23 -8.86 9.45 2.37
C VAL A 23 -9.53 9.59 3.73
N ALA A 24 -10.56 10.44 3.85
CA ALA A 24 -11.28 10.64 5.11
C ALA A 24 -11.88 9.34 5.64
N GLU A 25 -12.46 8.51 4.75
CA GLU A 25 -12.98 7.20 5.12
C GLU A 25 -11.87 6.24 5.57
N LEU A 26 -10.71 6.23 4.89
CA LEU A 26 -9.55 5.44 5.33
C LEU A 26 -9.08 5.87 6.72
N LEU A 27 -8.94 7.18 6.96
CA LEU A 27 -8.51 7.70 8.26
C LEU A 27 -9.49 7.33 9.36
N ALA A 28 -10.79 7.38 9.10
CA ALA A 28 -11.81 6.97 10.06
C ALA A 28 -11.73 5.48 10.44
N ILE A 29 -11.37 4.59 9.49
CA ILE A 29 -11.16 3.15 9.77
C ILE A 29 -10.00 2.92 10.74
N GLY A 30 -8.92 3.69 10.60
CA GLY A 30 -7.70 3.54 11.39
C GLY A 30 -7.66 4.34 12.70
N ASP A 31 -8.79 4.88 13.16
CA ASP A 31 -8.88 5.81 14.30
C ASP A 31 -7.99 7.08 14.14
N TYR A 32 -8.07 7.69 12.96
CA TYR A 32 -7.43 8.96 12.59
C TYR A 32 -5.90 9.00 12.77
N PRO A 33 -5.16 8.10 12.09
CA PRO A 33 -3.71 8.16 12.07
C PRO A 33 -3.21 9.40 11.31
N GLN A 34 -1.95 9.78 11.52
CA GLN A 34 -1.31 10.88 10.81
C GLN A 34 -0.81 10.42 9.44
N ILE A 35 -1.06 11.22 8.39
CA ILE A 35 -0.45 11.01 7.07
C ILE A 35 1.00 11.50 7.12
N ALA A 36 1.95 10.57 7.10
CA ALA A 36 3.39 10.86 7.08
C ALA A 36 3.95 10.94 5.66
N ARG A 37 3.35 10.25 4.69
CA ARG A 37 3.67 10.39 3.25
C ARG A 37 2.43 10.30 2.39
N TRP A 38 2.39 11.12 1.34
CA TRP A 38 1.36 11.09 0.30
C TRP A 38 2.01 11.11 -1.07
N ILE A 39 1.74 10.08 -1.88
CA ILE A 39 2.20 9.98 -3.27
C ILE A 39 1.00 9.76 -4.19
N GLN A 40 0.91 10.53 -5.28
CA GLN A 40 -0.23 10.46 -6.21
C GLN A 40 0.23 10.15 -7.63
N PHE A 41 -0.54 9.27 -8.27
CA PHE A 41 -0.52 9.01 -9.71
C PHE A 41 -1.94 9.19 -10.27
N PRO A 42 -2.08 9.28 -11.61
CA PRO A 42 -3.40 9.40 -12.24
C PRO A 42 -4.37 8.26 -11.91
N THR A 43 -3.85 7.07 -11.65
CA THR A 43 -4.59 5.81 -11.43
C THR A 43 -4.56 5.34 -9.98
N GLY A 44 -3.61 5.82 -9.18
CA GLY A 44 -3.40 5.33 -7.83
C GLY A 44 -2.89 6.39 -6.86
N VAL A 45 -3.02 6.09 -5.57
CA VAL A 45 -2.48 6.91 -4.48
C VAL A 45 -1.83 5.97 -3.49
N ALA A 46 -0.64 6.31 -3.00
CA ALA A 46 -0.05 5.65 -1.85
C ALA A 46 -0.03 6.61 -0.66
N LEU A 47 -0.51 6.13 0.48
CA LEU A 47 -0.42 6.81 1.76
C LEU A 47 0.42 5.98 2.72
N PHE A 48 1.29 6.66 3.44
CA PHE A 48 1.96 6.11 4.60
C PHE A 48 1.38 6.77 5.84
N LEU A 49 0.74 5.96 6.68
CA LEU A 49 0.05 6.42 7.88
C LEU A 49 0.81 5.95 9.12
N VAL A 50 0.91 6.81 10.12
CA VAL A 50 1.55 6.52 11.41
C VAL A 50 0.62 6.90 12.56
N VAL A 51 0.68 6.18 13.67
CA VAL A 51 0.04 6.58 14.91
C VAL A 51 0.72 7.87 15.43
N PRO A 52 -0.05 8.91 15.80
CA PRO A 52 0.52 10.14 16.33
C PRO A 52 1.42 9.87 17.55
N GLY A 53 2.68 10.30 17.48
CA GLY A 53 3.67 10.10 18.53
C GLY A 53 4.45 8.77 18.46
N ASP A 54 4.13 7.89 17.51
CA ASP A 54 4.86 6.64 17.28
C ASP A 54 5.34 6.54 15.81
N PRO A 55 6.55 7.01 15.48
CA PRO A 55 7.07 7.01 14.12
C PRO A 55 7.41 5.61 13.58
N GLU A 56 7.46 4.60 14.45
CA GLU A 56 7.76 3.20 14.09
C GLU A 56 6.48 2.37 13.92
N SER A 57 5.30 3.00 13.89
CA SER A 57 3.99 2.34 13.74
C SER A 57 3.47 2.31 12.29
N GLY A 58 4.32 2.66 11.32
CA GLY A 58 3.87 2.98 9.98
C GLY A 58 3.21 1.84 9.21
N ALA A 59 2.18 2.18 8.45
CA ALA A 59 1.44 1.27 7.57
C ALA A 59 1.25 1.89 6.18
N ILE A 60 1.31 1.05 5.14
CA ILE A 60 1.25 1.45 3.74
C ILE A 60 -0.13 1.10 3.17
N TYR A 61 -0.78 2.10 2.56
CA TYR A 61 -2.07 1.93 1.91
C TYR A 61 -1.99 2.39 0.45
N VAL A 62 -2.56 1.61 -0.45
CA VAL A 62 -2.65 1.95 -1.88
C VAL A 62 -4.10 2.02 -2.32
N TYR A 63 -4.51 3.16 -2.87
CA TYR A 63 -5.82 3.36 -3.46
C TYR A 63 -5.77 3.09 -4.97
N ASP A 64 -6.68 2.25 -5.46
CA ASP A 64 -7.00 2.16 -6.88
C ASP A 64 -8.15 3.11 -7.20
N ARG A 65 -7.85 4.23 -7.87
CA ARG A 65 -8.85 5.24 -8.23
C ARG A 65 -9.89 4.70 -9.23
N ARG A 66 -9.52 3.72 -10.05
CA ARG A 66 -10.41 3.20 -11.10
C ARG A 66 -11.46 2.27 -10.52
N GLU A 67 -11.08 1.52 -9.50
CA GLU A 67 -11.93 0.51 -8.87
C GLU A 67 -12.54 1.02 -7.55
N GLY A 68 -12.05 2.13 -7.01
CA GLY A 68 -12.46 2.66 -5.71
C GLY A 68 -12.00 1.78 -4.54
N VAL A 69 -10.83 1.12 -4.64
CA VAL A 69 -10.42 0.12 -3.64
C VAL A 69 -9.20 0.60 -2.86
N TRP A 70 -9.26 0.51 -1.53
CA TRP A 70 -8.09 0.62 -0.67
C TRP A 70 -7.49 -0.75 -0.40
N TYR A 71 -6.21 -0.90 -0.72
CA TYR A 71 -5.38 -2.03 -0.33
C TYR A 71 -4.51 -1.63 0.85
N TRP A 72 -4.52 -2.45 1.90
CA TRP A 72 -3.46 -2.45 2.90
C TRP A 72 -2.32 -3.33 2.39
N VAL A 73 -1.12 -2.75 2.32
CA VAL A 73 0.09 -3.44 1.86
C VAL A 73 0.95 -3.76 3.07
N ASP A 74 1.30 -5.04 3.19
CA ASP A 74 2.15 -5.55 4.26
C ASP A 74 3.15 -6.57 3.71
N PHE A 75 4.24 -6.79 4.44
CA PHE A 75 5.30 -7.71 4.04
C PHE A 75 5.47 -8.82 5.08
N ASP A 76 5.80 -10.03 4.60
CA ASP A 76 6.16 -11.16 5.44
C ASP A 76 7.62 -11.00 5.93
N ASP A 77 7.84 -9.96 6.72
CA ASP A 77 9.12 -9.62 7.33
C ASP A 77 9.05 -9.60 8.86
N GLN A 78 7.97 -10.16 9.41
CA GLN A 78 7.65 -10.27 10.83
C GLN A 78 7.38 -8.92 11.54
N LYS A 79 7.38 -7.78 10.82
CA LYS A 79 7.01 -6.49 11.40
C LYS A 79 5.48 -6.36 11.54
N TYR A 80 4.71 -6.87 10.56
CA TYR A 80 3.24 -6.80 10.54
C TYR A 80 2.71 -5.38 10.76
N SER A 81 2.94 -4.48 9.80
CA SER A 81 3.04 -3.02 10.02
C SER A 81 4.23 -2.63 10.91
N GLY A 82 4.34 -1.38 11.33
CA GLY A 82 5.46 -0.95 12.15
C GLY A 82 6.70 -0.53 11.34
N TYR A 83 6.45 0.07 10.18
CA TYR A 83 7.50 0.61 9.33
C TYR A 83 7.85 2.03 9.76
N SER A 84 9.12 2.40 9.64
CA SER A 84 9.57 3.78 9.74
C SER A 84 9.51 4.50 8.39
N LEU A 85 9.69 5.82 8.38
CA LEU A 85 9.91 6.56 7.14
C LEU A 85 11.17 6.11 6.40
N ALA A 86 12.20 5.67 7.11
CA ALA A 86 13.41 5.15 6.48
C ALA A 86 13.17 3.81 5.77
N ASP A 87 12.35 2.93 6.36
CA ASP A 87 11.89 1.71 5.69
C ASP A 87 11.11 2.06 4.40
N LEU A 88 10.22 3.07 4.48
CA LEU A 88 9.48 3.54 3.33
C LEU A 88 10.39 4.07 2.22
N ASP A 89 11.41 4.87 2.55
CA ASP A 89 12.33 5.41 1.55
C ASP A 89 13.07 4.28 0.81
N VAL A 90 13.52 3.23 1.51
CA VAL A 90 14.10 2.02 0.87
C VAL A 90 13.08 1.31 -0.03
N LEU A 91 11.82 1.19 0.40
CA LEU A 91 10.76 0.58 -0.41
C LEU A 91 10.51 1.35 -1.71
N LEU A 92 10.52 2.68 -1.64
CA LEU A 92 10.25 3.55 -2.78
C LEU A 92 11.44 3.61 -3.74
N GLU A 93 12.65 3.77 -3.21
CA GLU A 93 13.87 4.03 -4.00
C GLU A 93 14.54 2.74 -4.49
N GLU A 94 14.66 1.74 -3.64
CA GLU A 94 15.44 0.53 -3.95
C GLU A 94 14.58 -0.63 -4.44
N CYS A 95 13.32 -0.69 -4.02
CA CYS A 95 12.43 -1.81 -4.34
C CYS A 95 11.46 -1.51 -5.50
N HIS A 96 11.54 -0.31 -6.09
CA HIS A 96 10.69 0.16 -7.18
C HIS A 96 9.18 -0.03 -6.92
N PHE A 97 8.75 0.11 -5.67
CA PHE A 97 7.35 -0.12 -5.26
C PHE A 97 6.36 0.80 -5.97
N LEU A 98 6.80 2.01 -6.35
CA LEU A 98 5.97 2.98 -7.08
C LEU A 98 5.38 2.43 -8.39
N ARG A 99 6.01 1.43 -9.02
CA ARG A 99 5.44 0.78 -10.23
C ARG A 99 4.11 0.09 -9.95
N LEU A 100 3.91 -0.42 -8.73
CA LEU A 100 2.64 -1.02 -8.31
C LEU A 100 1.61 0.06 -7.98
N VAL A 101 2.04 1.21 -7.46
CA VAL A 101 1.15 2.36 -7.18
C VAL A 101 0.71 3.07 -8.46
N GLU A 102 1.56 3.11 -9.49
CA GLU A 102 1.22 3.60 -10.84
C GLU A 102 0.16 2.74 -11.54
N ASN A 103 0.04 1.46 -11.17
CA ASN A 103 -1.00 0.58 -11.69
C ASN A 103 -1.55 -0.34 -10.59
N PRO A 104 -2.38 0.19 -9.68
CA PRO A 104 -2.84 -0.55 -8.49
C PRO A 104 -3.65 -1.82 -8.80
N ARG A 105 -4.21 -1.92 -10.01
CA ARG A 105 -4.88 -3.15 -10.49
C ARG A 105 -3.96 -4.37 -10.47
N LEU A 106 -2.63 -4.17 -10.55
CA LEU A 106 -1.63 -5.22 -10.44
C LEU A 106 -1.59 -5.87 -9.04
N LEU A 107 -2.11 -5.20 -8.01
CA LEU A 107 -2.18 -5.73 -6.65
C LEU A 107 -3.26 -6.81 -6.49
N ARG A 108 -4.17 -6.93 -7.46
CA ARG A 108 -5.28 -7.89 -7.42
C ARG A 108 -4.79 -9.29 -7.83
N ASP A 109 -5.24 -10.31 -7.09
CA ASP A 109 -5.10 -11.74 -7.38
C ASP A 109 -3.66 -12.21 -7.68
N ARG A 110 -2.67 -11.51 -7.11
CA ARG A 110 -1.24 -11.77 -7.34
C ARG A 110 -0.49 -11.70 -6.03
N GLU A 111 0.43 -12.64 -5.86
CA GLU A 111 1.47 -12.55 -4.84
C GLU A 111 2.68 -11.84 -5.44
N TRP A 112 3.24 -10.90 -4.68
CA TRP A 112 4.40 -10.12 -5.12
C TRP A 112 5.59 -10.41 -4.23
N PHE A 113 6.78 -10.47 -4.83
CA PHE A 113 8.04 -10.49 -4.11
C PHE A 113 8.77 -9.19 -4.39
N VAL A 114 9.10 -8.49 -3.31
CA VAL A 114 9.73 -7.18 -3.31
C VAL A 114 11.08 -7.32 -2.63
N THR A 115 12.14 -6.91 -3.32
CA THR A 115 13.52 -7.05 -2.82
C THR A 115 14.32 -5.83 -3.26
N PRO A 116 15.14 -5.22 -2.37
CA PRO A 116 16.01 -4.12 -2.75
C PRO A 116 16.87 -4.42 -3.98
N GLY A 117 17.01 -3.45 -4.88
CA GLY A 117 17.76 -3.53 -6.12
C GLY A 117 17.09 -4.36 -7.22
N ARG A 118 15.85 -4.82 -7.04
CA ARG A 118 15.08 -5.60 -8.03
C ARG A 118 13.71 -5.00 -8.24
N THR A 119 13.21 -5.09 -9.48
CA THR A 119 11.80 -4.79 -9.77
C THR A 119 10.90 -5.83 -9.09
N PRO A 120 9.72 -5.44 -8.54
CA PRO A 120 8.76 -6.38 -7.99
C PRO A 120 8.40 -7.47 -9.00
N VAL A 121 8.40 -8.72 -8.56
CA VAL A 121 8.01 -9.86 -9.40
C VAL A 121 6.73 -10.49 -8.85
N SER A 122 5.77 -10.75 -9.74
CA SER A 122 4.51 -11.41 -9.34
C SER A 122 4.49 -12.88 -9.73
N GLN A 123 3.94 -13.72 -8.87
CA GLN A 123 3.43 -15.03 -9.24
C GLN A 123 1.89 -14.98 -9.21
N GLN A 124 1.23 -15.55 -10.21
CA GLN A 124 -0.21 -15.72 -10.13
C GLN A 124 -0.50 -16.72 -9.02
N VAL A 125 -1.38 -16.35 -8.09
CA VAL A 125 -1.92 -17.32 -7.13
C VAL A 125 -2.77 -18.26 -7.96
N GLY A 126 -2.31 -19.51 -8.10
CA GLY A 126 -3.00 -20.50 -8.91
C GLY A 126 -4.46 -20.61 -8.46
N ALA A 127 -5.39 -20.31 -9.37
CA ALA A 127 -6.79 -20.68 -9.20
C ALA A 127 -6.82 -22.21 -9.10
N SER A 128 -6.82 -22.73 -7.87
CA SER A 128 -7.13 -24.14 -7.65
C SER A 128 -8.63 -24.28 -7.93
N CYS A 129 -8.93 -24.86 -9.09
CA CYS A 129 -10.27 -25.28 -9.50
C CYS A 129 -10.89 -26.24 -8.48
#